data_AF-A0AAJ1SWM0-F1
#
_entry.id   AF-A0AAJ1SWM0-F1
#
_cell.length_a   1.000
_cell.length_b   1.000
_cell.length_c   1.000
_cell.angle_alpha   90.00
_cell.angle_beta   90.00
_cell.angle_gamma   90.00
#
_symmetry.space_group_name_H-M   'P 1'
#
loop_
_entity.id
_entity.type
_entity.pdbx_description
1 polymer ?
#
loop_
_entity_poly.entity_id
_entity_poly.type
_entity_poly.pdbx_seq_one_letter_code
_entity_poly.pdbx_strand_id
1 'polypeptide(L)'
;MVVAYIEKITNLEIVSEVENHLSKIKIDTPLESGIIEQWIEDNALSPFPQFVNTERPDRVISGLLKGKLSIMTEGTPFVLIAPITIADTIDTPDDYYERWFIGALVRILRFLAMIISIFLPAFYVALVSFHQGLIPSKLAFSIAASREGVPFPAFVEASMMAITMEMLREAGLRLPSQLVKQSESLGVSHRRVSCTGWVC
;
A
#
# COMPACT_ATOMS: atom_id res chain seq x y z
N MET A 1 -21.03 16.95 -1.75
CA MET A 1 -20.55 15.54 -1.78
C MET A 1 -21.49 14.73 -2.64
N VAL A 2 -20.98 13.71 -3.32
CA VAL A 2 -21.77 12.79 -4.16
C VAL A 2 -21.41 11.36 -3.79
N VAL A 3 -22.42 10.52 -3.59
CA VAL A 3 -22.25 9.08 -3.40
C VAL A 3 -22.70 8.38 -4.69
N ALA A 4 -21.84 7.53 -5.24
CA ALA A 4 -22.11 6.73 -6.42
C ALA A 4 -22.09 5.24 -6.06
N TYR A 5 -23.10 4.50 -6.52
CA TYR A 5 -23.21 3.06 -6.35
C TYR A 5 -24.07 2.44 -7.47
N ILE A 6 -23.99 1.12 -7.63
CA ILE A 6 -24.82 0.38 -8.59
C ILE A 6 -25.89 -0.38 -7.81
N GLU A 7 -27.15 0.05 -7.94
CA GLU A 7 -28.30 -0.42 -7.14
C GLU A 7 -28.49 -1.96 -7.14
N LYS A 8 -28.21 -2.63 -8.27
CA LYS A 8 -28.40 -4.08 -8.40
C LYS A 8 -27.25 -4.95 -7.88
N ILE A 9 -26.10 -4.35 -7.59
CA ILE A 9 -24.87 -5.07 -7.22
C ILE A 9 -24.46 -4.74 -5.77
N THR A 10 -24.69 -3.50 -5.35
CA THR A 10 -24.26 -2.98 -4.06
C THR A 10 -25.27 -3.35 -2.97
N ASN A 11 -24.79 -3.71 -1.78
CA ASN A 11 -25.67 -3.87 -0.62
C ASN A 11 -26.19 -2.50 -0.17
N LEU A 12 -27.50 -2.29 -0.28
CA LEU A 12 -28.17 -1.04 0.08
C LEU A 12 -28.10 -0.72 1.58
N GLU A 13 -27.94 -1.73 2.45
CA GLU A 13 -27.75 -1.51 3.89
C GLU A 13 -26.49 -0.67 4.14
N ILE A 14 -25.38 -1.03 3.50
CA ILE A 14 -24.09 -0.31 3.60
C ILE A 14 -24.22 1.11 3.06
N VAL A 15 -24.94 1.29 1.95
CA VAL A 15 -25.20 2.62 1.38
C VAL A 15 -25.95 3.49 2.38
N SER A 16 -27.01 2.97 2.99
CA SER A 16 -27.79 3.72 3.97
C SER A 16 -27.01 4.04 5.26
N GLU A 17 -26.11 3.17 5.70
CA GLU A 17 -25.20 3.43 6.82
C GLU A 17 -24.23 4.57 6.51
N VAL A 18 -23.61 4.54 5.32
CA VAL A 18 -22.73 5.62 4.86
C VAL A 18 -23.49 6.94 4.71
N GLU A 19 -24.70 6.93 4.13
CA GLU A 19 -25.55 8.13 4.04
C GLU A 19 -25.93 8.68 5.42
N ASN A 20 -26.23 7.80 6.38
CA ASN A 20 -26.50 8.18 7.77
C ASN A 20 -25.26 8.81 8.42
N HIS A 21 -24.05 8.29 8.17
CA HIS A 21 -22.80 8.86 8.70
C HIS A 21 -22.51 10.22 8.06
N LEU A 22 -22.65 10.33 6.74
CA LEU A 22 -22.51 11.59 6.01
C LEU A 22 -23.47 12.68 6.51
N SER A 23 -24.71 12.33 6.85
CA SER A 23 -25.70 13.28 7.35
C SER A 23 -25.35 13.93 8.69
N LYS A 24 -24.51 13.27 9.50
CA LYS A 24 -24.08 13.75 10.82
C LYS A 24 -22.90 14.73 10.73
N ILE A 25 -22.22 14.78 9.59
CA ILE A 25 -21.05 15.63 9.39
C ILE A 25 -21.52 17.09 9.26
N LYS A 26 -21.22 17.90 10.27
CA LYS A 26 -21.43 19.35 10.26
C LYS A 26 -20.10 20.06 10.02
N ILE A 27 -19.68 20.13 8.76
CA ILE A 27 -18.45 20.82 8.34
C ILE A 27 -18.81 21.73 7.16
N ASP A 28 -18.48 23.02 7.25
CA ASP A 28 -18.83 24.01 6.22
C ASP A 28 -18.06 23.78 4.91
N THR A 29 -16.79 23.38 4.99
CA THR A 29 -16.01 22.97 3.81
C THR A 29 -14.89 22.02 4.23
N PRO A 30 -14.99 20.72 3.91
CA PRO A 30 -13.89 19.80 4.12
C PRO A 30 -12.77 20.11 3.12
N LEU A 31 -11.56 20.38 3.65
CA LEU A 31 -10.37 20.69 2.84
C LEU A 31 -9.82 19.48 2.08
N GLU A 32 -10.03 18.27 2.60
CA GLU A 32 -9.47 17.04 2.06
C GLU A 32 -10.43 15.85 2.25
N SER A 33 -10.45 14.91 1.29
CA SER A 33 -11.25 13.68 1.35
C SER A 33 -10.82 12.77 2.51
N GLY A 34 -9.54 12.81 2.90
CA GLY A 34 -9.02 12.04 4.05
C GLY A 34 -9.60 12.47 5.39
N ILE A 35 -10.03 13.73 5.54
CA ILE A 35 -10.74 14.16 6.77
C ILE A 35 -12.08 13.43 6.82
N ILE A 36 -12.82 13.43 5.71
CA ILE A 36 -14.14 12.81 5.62
C ILE A 36 -14.04 11.30 5.83
N GLU A 37 -13.00 10.66 5.31
CA GLU A 37 -12.69 9.25 5.57
C GLU A 37 -12.69 8.95 7.07
N GLN A 38 -11.97 9.73 7.89
CA GLN A 38 -11.91 9.56 9.35
C GLN A 38 -13.25 9.80 10.06
N TRP A 39 -14.13 10.64 9.51
CA TRP A 39 -15.46 10.91 10.11
C TRP A 39 -16.50 9.84 9.78
N ILE A 40 -16.33 9.12 8.67
CA ILE A 40 -17.23 8.05 8.24
C ILE A 40 -16.74 6.68 8.74
N GLU A 41 -15.46 6.57 9.10
CA GLU A 41 -14.86 5.33 9.59
C GLU A 41 -15.58 4.77 10.82
N ASP A 42 -16.00 3.50 10.73
CA ASP A 42 -16.77 2.84 11.79
C ASP A 42 -15.87 2.47 12.98
N ASN A 43 -14.61 2.12 12.69
CA ASN A 43 -13.67 1.69 13.71
C ASN A 43 -12.28 2.29 13.49
N ALA A 44 -12.07 3.46 14.09
CA ALA A 44 -10.80 4.18 14.08
C ALA A 44 -9.63 3.43 14.74
N LEU A 45 -9.88 2.35 15.51
CA LEU A 45 -8.84 1.51 16.11
C LEU A 45 -8.46 0.31 15.23
N SER A 46 -9.13 0.14 14.08
CA SER A 46 -8.78 -0.91 13.13
C SER A 46 -7.39 -0.65 12.55
N PRO A 47 -6.47 -1.63 12.60
CA PRO A 47 -5.18 -1.52 11.92
C PRO A 47 -5.32 -1.67 10.39
N PHE A 48 -6.49 -2.13 9.92
CA PHE A 48 -6.79 -2.26 8.50
C PHE A 48 -7.61 -1.07 8.01
N PRO A 49 -7.26 -0.51 6.84
CA PRO A 49 -8.03 0.59 6.26
C PRO A 49 -9.44 0.11 5.91
N GLN A 50 -10.44 0.96 6.15
CA GLN A 50 -11.84 0.70 5.79
C GLN A 50 -12.24 1.32 4.46
N PHE A 51 -11.49 2.34 4.03
CA PHE A 51 -11.64 3.03 2.75
C PHE A 51 -10.34 2.94 1.95
N VAL A 52 -10.46 3.11 0.63
CA VAL A 52 -9.31 3.36 -0.24
C VAL A 52 -9.51 4.69 -0.93
N ASN A 53 -8.54 5.58 -0.77
CA ASN A 53 -8.44 6.82 -1.52
C ASN A 53 -7.77 6.57 -2.87
N THR A 54 -8.37 7.08 -3.95
CA THR A 54 -7.75 6.97 -5.27
C THR A 54 -8.08 8.19 -6.13
N GLU A 55 -7.08 8.67 -6.85
CA GLU A 55 -7.24 9.67 -7.92
C GLU A 55 -7.59 9.02 -9.27
N ARG A 56 -7.44 7.69 -9.37
CA ARG A 56 -7.55 6.99 -10.65
C ARG A 56 -8.99 6.50 -10.88
N PRO A 57 -9.65 6.91 -11.99
CA PRO A 57 -11.06 6.59 -12.25
C PRO A 57 -11.29 5.12 -12.62
N ASP A 58 -10.29 4.45 -13.21
CA ASP A 58 -10.31 3.00 -13.52
C ASP A 58 -10.53 2.16 -12.25
N ARG A 59 -9.85 2.51 -11.16
CA ARG A 59 -10.00 1.84 -9.85
C ARG A 59 -11.39 2.08 -9.26
N VAL A 60 -11.97 3.27 -9.44
CA VAL A 60 -13.34 3.60 -9.01
C VAL A 60 -14.37 2.76 -9.78
N ILE A 61 -14.25 2.69 -11.10
CA ILE A 61 -15.16 1.90 -11.94
C ILE A 61 -15.07 0.42 -11.58
N SER A 62 -13.85 -0.12 -11.40
CA SER A 62 -13.65 -1.50 -10.95
C SER A 62 -14.30 -1.76 -9.59
N GLY A 63 -14.19 -0.81 -8.65
CA GLY A 63 -14.86 -0.87 -7.35
C GLY A 63 -16.38 -0.93 -7.47
N LEU A 64 -16.98 -0.02 -8.23
CA LEU A 64 -18.42 0.02 -8.47
C LEU A 64 -18.94 -1.29 -9.09
N LEU A 65 -18.20 -1.85 -10.05
CA LEU A 65 -18.53 -3.14 -10.68
C LEU A 65 -18.43 -4.32 -9.70
N LYS A 66 -17.58 -4.23 -8.68
CA LYS A 66 -17.48 -5.20 -7.58
C LYS A 66 -18.57 -5.01 -6.51
N GLY A 67 -19.53 -4.10 -6.71
CA GLY A 67 -20.60 -3.83 -5.75
C GLY A 67 -20.19 -2.94 -4.58
N LYS A 68 -19.18 -2.09 -4.78
CA LYS A 68 -18.73 -1.10 -3.80
C LYS A 68 -19.38 0.24 -4.08
N LEU A 69 -19.43 1.10 -3.06
CA LEU A 69 -19.80 2.49 -3.19
C LEU A 69 -18.55 3.36 -3.31
N SER A 70 -18.71 4.51 -3.97
CA SER A 70 -17.69 5.54 -4.05
C SER A 70 -18.23 6.90 -3.60
N ILE A 71 -17.43 7.62 -2.81
CA ILE A 71 -17.77 8.92 -2.25
C ILE A 71 -16.83 9.95 -2.87
N MET A 72 -17.43 10.99 -3.46
CA MET A 72 -16.72 12.09 -4.11
C MET A 72 -17.02 13.38 -3.37
N THR A 73 -15.97 14.14 -3.12
CA THR A 73 -16.01 15.35 -2.30
C THR A 73 -15.59 16.53 -3.14
N GLU A 74 -16.25 17.67 -2.94
CA GLU A 74 -15.93 18.87 -3.69
C GLU A 74 -14.55 19.39 -3.27
N GLY A 75 -13.75 19.87 -4.23
CA GLY A 75 -12.44 20.44 -3.95
C GLY A 75 -11.26 19.47 -3.96
N THR A 76 -11.48 18.15 -4.11
CA THR A 76 -10.40 17.16 -4.14
C THR A 76 -10.49 16.21 -5.35
N PRO A 77 -9.37 15.87 -6.00
CA PRO A 77 -9.35 14.90 -7.10
C PRO A 77 -9.43 13.44 -6.62
N PHE A 78 -9.49 13.21 -5.30
CA PHE A 78 -9.53 11.88 -4.70
C PHE A 78 -10.96 11.41 -4.48
N VAL A 79 -11.18 10.13 -4.77
CA VAL A 79 -12.43 9.41 -4.55
C VAL A 79 -12.19 8.35 -3.48
N LEU A 80 -13.10 8.25 -2.51
CA LEU A 80 -13.08 7.21 -1.48
C LEU A 80 -13.91 6.02 -1.97
N ILE A 81 -13.40 4.80 -1.82
CA ILE A 81 -14.10 3.55 -2.17
C ILE A 81 -14.33 2.72 -0.90
N ALA A 82 -15.54 2.21 -0.71
CA ALA A 82 -15.91 1.34 0.41
C ALA A 82 -17.00 0.32 0.05
N PRO A 83 -17.17 -0.79 0.80
CA PRO A 83 -16.20 -1.31 1.77
C PRO A 83 -15.00 -1.90 1.04
N ILE A 84 -13.83 -1.88 1.70
CA ILE A 84 -12.64 -2.56 1.18
C ILE A 84 -12.30 -3.79 2.01
N THR A 85 -11.67 -4.77 1.34
CA THR A 85 -11.14 -5.98 1.96
C THR A 85 -9.63 -5.99 1.85
N ILE A 86 -8.96 -6.87 2.61
CA ILE A 86 -7.50 -7.07 2.53
C ILE A 86 -7.07 -7.48 1.11
N ALA A 87 -7.91 -8.16 0.34
CA ALA A 87 -7.60 -8.50 -1.05
C ALA A 87 -7.50 -7.25 -1.94
N ASP A 88 -8.28 -6.20 -1.64
CA ASP A 88 -8.29 -4.96 -2.42
C ASP A 88 -7.09 -4.06 -2.14
N THR A 89 -6.44 -4.21 -0.97
CA THR A 89 -5.20 -3.50 -0.66
C THR A 89 -3.99 -4.14 -1.34
N ILE A 90 -4.06 -5.44 -1.64
CA ILE A 90 -3.03 -6.17 -2.38
C ILE A 90 -3.16 -5.92 -3.90
N ASP A 91 -4.37 -5.70 -4.39
CA ASP A 91 -4.65 -5.47 -5.81
C ASP A 91 -4.26 -4.05 -6.24
N THR A 92 -3.48 -3.96 -7.32
CA THR A 92 -3.09 -2.69 -7.97
C THR A 92 -3.77 -2.58 -9.34
N PRO A 93 -4.32 -1.42 -9.74
CA PRO A 93 -4.92 -1.24 -11.07
C PRO A 93 -3.93 -1.50 -12.21
N ASP A 94 -2.63 -1.26 -11.99
CA ASP A 94 -1.57 -1.53 -12.97
C ASP A 94 -1.48 -3.01 -13.39
N ASP A 95 -1.82 -3.94 -12.49
CA ASP A 95 -1.78 -5.37 -12.79
C ASP A 95 -2.81 -5.78 -13.86
N TYR A 96 -3.82 -4.93 -14.12
CA TYR A 96 -4.85 -5.15 -15.15
C TYR A 96 -4.42 -4.69 -16.55
N TYR A 97 -3.39 -3.85 -16.66
CA TYR A 97 -2.86 -3.40 -17.95
C TYR A 97 -1.84 -4.38 -18.54
N GLU A 98 -1.29 -5.25 -17.70
CA GLU A 98 -0.37 -6.30 -18.11
C GLU A 98 -1.11 -7.52 -18.69
N ARG A 99 -0.36 -8.37 -19.40
CA ARG A 99 -0.89 -9.67 -19.83
C ARG A 99 -1.34 -10.48 -18.62
N TRP A 100 -2.50 -11.13 -18.73
CA TRP A 100 -3.12 -11.91 -17.65
C TRP A 100 -2.17 -12.88 -16.94
N PHE A 101 -1.25 -13.51 -17.68
CA PHE A 101 -0.25 -14.44 -17.12
C PHE A 101 0.78 -13.73 -16.23
N ILE A 102 1.28 -12.57 -16.65
CA ILE A 102 2.27 -11.79 -15.90
C ILE A 102 1.60 -11.16 -14.68
N GLY A 103 0.43 -10.55 -14.86
CA GLY A 103 -0.34 -9.96 -13.76
C GLY A 103 -0.71 -10.99 -12.69
N ALA A 104 -1.11 -12.21 -13.08
CA ALA A 104 -1.38 -13.29 -12.14
C ALA A 104 -0.13 -13.75 -11.37
N LEU A 105 1.01 -13.88 -12.05
CA LEU A 105 2.29 -14.23 -11.42
C LEU A 105 2.71 -13.18 -10.38
N VAL A 106 2.62 -11.89 -10.73
CA VAL A 106 2.95 -10.78 -9.82
C VAL A 106 2.01 -10.77 -8.62
N ARG A 107 0.70 -11.00 -8.82
CA ARG A 107 -0.28 -11.07 -7.74
C ARG A 107 0.03 -12.21 -6.75
N ILE A 108 0.37 -13.40 -7.26
CA ILE A 108 0.78 -14.55 -6.43
C ILE A 108 2.07 -14.23 -5.68
N LEU A 109 3.06 -13.64 -6.36
CA LEU A 109 4.32 -13.24 -5.74
C LEU A 109 4.12 -12.22 -4.62
N ARG A 110 3.21 -11.24 -4.80
CA ARG A 110 2.88 -10.24 -3.79
C ARG A 110 2.24 -10.87 -2.55
N PHE A 111 1.34 -11.84 -2.75
CA PHE A 111 0.73 -12.60 -1.65
C PHE A 111 1.77 -13.44 -0.88
N LEU A 112 2.65 -14.16 -1.59
CA LEU A 112 3.74 -14.93 -0.97
C LEU A 112 4.75 -14.03 -0.24
N ALA A 113 5.11 -12.90 -0.83
CA ALA A 113 6.02 -11.93 -0.22
C ALA A 113 5.43 -11.35 1.07
N MET A 114 4.13 -11.06 1.11
CA MET A 114 3.45 -10.61 2.34
C MET A 114 3.54 -11.66 3.45
N ILE A 115 3.25 -12.93 3.13
CA ILE A 115 3.38 -14.05 4.08
C ILE A 115 4.83 -14.16 4.57
N ILE A 116 5.80 -14.26 3.65
CA ILE A 116 7.20 -14.40 4.02
C ILE A 116 7.66 -13.22 4.87
N SER A 117 7.32 -11.98 4.50
CA SER A 117 7.75 -10.80 5.26
C SER A 117 7.24 -10.77 6.71
N ILE A 118 6.04 -11.30 6.97
CA ILE A 118 5.47 -11.38 8.32
C ILE A 118 6.08 -12.55 9.10
N PHE A 119 6.19 -13.73 8.47
CA PHE A 119 6.62 -14.96 9.15
C PHE A 119 8.14 -15.11 9.27
N LEU A 120 8.93 -14.57 8.34
CA LEU A 120 10.39 -14.74 8.28
C LEU A 120 11.12 -14.24 9.54
N PRO A 121 10.86 -13.02 10.08
CA PRO A 121 11.52 -12.57 11.31
C PRO A 121 11.13 -13.43 12.52
N ALA A 122 9.86 -13.82 12.63
CA ALA A 122 9.38 -14.70 13.71
C ALA A 122 10.03 -16.10 13.61
N PHE A 123 10.12 -16.64 12.40
CA PHE A 123 10.74 -17.94 12.12
C PHE A 123 12.24 -17.95 12.42
N TYR A 124 12.95 -16.87 12.07
CA TYR A 124 14.37 -16.70 12.40
C TYR A 124 14.60 -16.75 13.92
N VAL A 125 13.84 -15.96 14.69
CA VAL A 125 13.96 -15.94 16.16
C VAL A 125 13.64 -17.31 16.75
N ALA A 126 12.63 -18.00 16.23
CA ALA A 126 12.22 -19.32 16.70
C ALA A 126 13.31 -20.40 16.48
N LEU A 127 13.94 -20.42 15.29
CA LEU A 127 15.00 -21.38 14.97
C LEU A 127 16.25 -21.17 15.83
N VAL A 128 16.70 -19.92 15.99
CA VAL A 128 17.93 -19.61 16.73
C VAL A 128 17.75 -19.78 18.24
N SER A 129 16.55 -19.52 18.77
CA SER A 129 16.31 -19.55 20.22
C SER A 129 15.85 -20.90 20.75
N PHE A 130 15.03 -21.66 19.99
CA PHE A 130 14.41 -22.89 20.49
C PHE A 130 14.91 -24.17 19.81
N HIS A 131 15.21 -24.14 18.51
CA HIS A 131 15.51 -25.35 17.73
C HIS A 131 16.83 -25.28 16.97
N GLN A 132 17.93 -25.02 17.70
CA GLN A 132 19.27 -24.94 17.14
C GLN A 132 19.71 -26.24 16.43
N GLY A 133 19.17 -27.39 16.85
CA GLY A 133 19.47 -28.70 16.26
C GLY A 133 18.88 -28.95 14.87
N LEU A 134 17.96 -28.10 14.38
CA LEU A 134 17.44 -28.18 13.01
C LEU A 134 18.39 -27.56 11.98
N ILE A 135 19.38 -26.78 12.43
CA ILE A 135 20.34 -26.09 11.57
C ILE A 135 21.51 -27.04 11.30
N PRO A 136 21.88 -27.29 10.02
CA PRO A 136 23.08 -28.06 9.70
C PRO A 136 24.30 -27.48 10.41
N SER A 137 25.14 -28.35 10.99
CA SER A 137 26.25 -27.95 11.86
C SER A 137 27.15 -26.87 11.24
N LYS A 138 27.43 -26.95 9.94
CA LYS A 138 28.20 -25.93 9.20
C LYS A 138 27.59 -24.52 9.28
N LEU A 139 26.26 -24.42 9.16
CA LEU A 139 25.54 -23.15 9.26
C LEU A 139 25.43 -22.68 10.72
N ALA A 140 25.23 -23.61 11.66
CA ALA A 140 25.17 -23.28 13.07
C ALA A 140 26.49 -22.68 13.59
N PHE A 141 27.64 -23.22 13.17
CA PHE A 141 28.95 -22.64 13.51
C PHE A 141 29.17 -21.26 12.89
N SER A 142 28.71 -21.03 11.66
CA SER A 142 28.79 -19.71 11.02
C SER A 142 27.95 -18.67 11.78
N ILE A 143 26.74 -19.04 12.21
CA ILE A 143 25.86 -18.18 13.01
C ILE A 143 26.44 -17.94 14.41
N ALA A 144 27.03 -18.97 15.04
CA ALA A 144 27.67 -18.81 16.34
C ALA A 144 28.88 -17.87 16.27
N ALA A 145 29.71 -18.01 15.23
CA ALA A 145 30.86 -17.14 14.99
C ALA A 145 30.44 -15.70 14.68
N SER A 146 29.35 -15.50 13.91
CA SER A 146 28.84 -14.14 13.64
C SER A 146 28.21 -13.48 14.88
N ARG A 147 27.82 -14.27 15.89
CA ARG A 147 27.28 -13.78 17.17
C ARG A 147 28.31 -13.69 18.29
N GLU A 148 29.60 -13.95 18.02
CA GLU A 148 30.68 -13.99 19.04
C GLU A 148 31.01 -12.62 19.68
N GLY A 149 30.32 -11.54 19.29
CA GLY A 149 30.44 -10.21 19.91
C GLY A 149 29.11 -9.55 20.26
N VAL A 150 27.98 -10.25 20.15
CA VAL A 150 26.65 -9.67 20.33
C VAL A 150 26.10 -10.03 21.72
N PRO A 151 25.99 -9.07 22.67
CA PRO A 151 25.53 -9.35 24.03
C PRO A 151 24.01 -9.53 24.15
N PHE A 152 23.26 -9.40 23.05
CA PHE A 152 21.80 -9.38 23.06
C PHE A 152 21.17 -10.72 22.62
N PRO A 153 20.03 -11.13 23.21
CA PRO A 153 19.23 -12.25 22.71
C PRO A 153 18.72 -12.00 21.29
N ALA A 154 18.53 -13.07 20.51
CA ALA A 154 18.10 -12.99 19.11
C ALA A 154 16.79 -12.20 18.91
N PHE A 155 15.87 -12.26 19.89
CA PHE A 155 14.63 -11.48 19.87
C PHE A 155 14.88 -9.96 19.90
N VAL A 156 15.78 -9.49 20.77
CA VAL A 156 16.07 -8.06 20.93
C VAL A 156 16.82 -7.53 19.70
N GLU A 157 17.76 -8.32 19.19
CA GLU A 157 18.48 -8.04 17.94
C GLU A 157 17.53 -7.91 16.75
N ALA A 158 16.67 -8.90 16.52
CA ALA A 158 15.70 -8.89 15.42
C ALA A 158 14.71 -7.73 15.54
N SER A 159 14.27 -7.39 16.75
CA SER A 159 13.38 -6.24 16.99
C SER A 159 14.05 -4.91 16.66
N MET A 160 15.32 -4.70 17.06
CA MET A 160 16.07 -3.50 16.70
C MET A 160 16.30 -3.38 15.19
N MET A 161 16.61 -4.50 14.52
CA MET A 161 16.76 -4.53 13.07
C MET A 161 15.44 -4.18 12.37
N ALA A 162 14.31 -4.73 12.82
CA ALA A 162 12.99 -4.42 12.28
C ALA A 162 12.66 -2.92 12.43
N ILE A 163 12.89 -2.33 13.61
CA ILE A 163 12.70 -0.89 13.85
C ILE A 163 13.59 -0.06 12.93
N THR A 164 14.87 -0.45 12.79
CA THR A 164 15.81 0.27 11.92
C THR A 164 15.38 0.23 10.46
N MET A 165 14.92 -0.93 9.97
CA MET A 165 14.40 -1.06 8.60
C MET A 165 13.15 -0.21 8.38
N GLU A 166 12.25 -0.12 9.37
CA GLU A 166 11.07 0.74 9.28
C GLU A 166 11.45 2.22 9.25
N MET A 167 12.41 2.64 10.07
CA MET A 167 12.95 4.01 10.04
C MET A 167 13.58 4.33 8.69
N LEU A 168 14.36 3.40 8.12
CA LEU A 168 14.93 3.56 6.78
C LEU A 168 13.84 3.63 5.70
N ARG A 169 12.77 2.83 5.81
CA ARG A 169 11.64 2.86 4.88
C ARG A 169 10.90 4.20 4.94
N GLU A 170 10.60 4.69 6.14
CA GLU A 170 9.91 5.97 6.36
C GLU A 170 10.77 7.15 5.85
N ALA A 171 12.08 7.12 6.11
CA ALA A 171 13.02 8.08 5.55
C ALA A 171 13.08 7.99 4.01
N GLY A 172 13.03 6.77 3.47
CA GLY A 172 12.93 6.44 2.05
C GLY A 172 11.72 7.07 1.37
N LEU A 173 10.54 6.94 1.98
CA LEU A 173 9.27 7.45 1.45
C LEU A 173 9.18 8.98 1.48
N ARG A 174 9.87 9.63 2.42
CA ARG A 174 9.92 11.09 2.55
C ARG A 174 10.99 11.75 1.70
N LEU A 175 11.86 10.98 1.06
CA LEU A 175 12.77 11.51 0.05
C LEU A 175 11.94 11.88 -1.20
N PRO A 176 11.97 13.14 -1.65
CA PRO A 176 11.15 13.58 -2.76
C PRO A 176 11.56 12.82 -4.03
N SER A 177 10.62 12.06 -4.59
CA SER A 177 10.71 11.40 -5.91
C SER A 177 11.04 12.36 -7.07
N GLN A 178 11.00 13.68 -6.80
CA GLN A 178 11.45 14.78 -7.65
C GLN A 178 12.90 14.59 -8.14
N LEU A 179 13.79 14.00 -7.34
CA LEU A 179 15.19 13.81 -7.74
C LEU A 179 15.35 12.81 -8.90
N VAL A 180 14.49 11.79 -8.98
CA VAL A 180 14.52 10.78 -10.05
C VAL A 180 14.07 11.38 -11.39
N LYS A 181 13.02 12.21 -11.38
CA LYS A 181 12.53 12.89 -12.59
C LYS A 181 13.47 13.99 -13.08
N GLN A 182 14.20 14.67 -12.19
CA GLN A 182 15.16 15.71 -12.60
C GLN A 182 16.46 15.16 -13.20
N SER A 183 16.93 13.97 -12.78
CA SER A 183 18.08 13.34 -13.45
C SER A 183 17.77 12.95 -14.91
N GLU A 184 16.51 12.65 -15.22
CA GLU A 184 16.08 12.31 -16.58
C GLU A 184 15.96 13.56 -17.47
N SER A 185 15.49 14.70 -16.93
CA SER A 185 15.46 15.97 -17.69
C SER A 185 16.85 16.58 -17.91
N LEU A 186 17.79 16.37 -16.99
CA LEU A 186 19.19 16.81 -17.16
C LEU A 186 19.96 15.95 -18.18
N GLY A 187 19.57 14.68 -18.38
CA GLY A 187 20.10 13.83 -19.45
C GLY A 187 19.54 14.14 -20.86
N VAL A 188 18.36 14.77 -20.96
CA VAL A 188 17.72 15.13 -22.24
C VAL A 188 18.09 16.55 -22.71
N SER A 189 18.58 17.42 -21.82
CA SER A 189 18.96 18.80 -22.16
C SER A 189 20.15 18.93 -23.14
N HIS A 190 20.90 17.86 -23.43
CA HIS A 190 22.05 17.92 -24.34
C HIS A 190 21.75 17.54 -25.80
N ARG A 191 20.49 17.20 -26.14
CA ARG A 191 20.08 16.94 -27.54
C ARG A 191 19.09 17.98 -28.07
N ARG A 192 19.46 19.27 -28.02
CA ARG A 192 18.91 20.27 -28.95
C ARG A 192 19.60 20.08 -30.31
N VAL A 193 19.13 19.11 -31.09
CA VAL A 193 19.39 19.11 -32.53
C VAL A 193 18.53 20.20 -33.13
N SER A 194 19.22 21.20 -33.69
CA SER A 194 18.68 22.25 -34.53
C SER A 194 17.91 21.65 -35.71
N CYS A 195 16.58 21.61 -35.64
CA CYS A 195 15.74 21.54 -36.84
C CYS A 195 15.40 22.98 -37.27
N THR A 196 16.38 23.63 -37.90
CA THR A 196 16.13 24.71 -38.84
C THR A 196 15.78 24.11 -40.19
N GLY A 197 14.54 24.32 -40.62
CA GLY A 197 14.16 24.24 -42.03
C GLY A 197 13.58 22.91 -42.49
N TRP A 198 12.34 23.01 -42.97
CA TRP A 198 11.66 22.17 -43.96
C TRP A 198 10.80 21.00 -43.45
N VAL A 199 9.50 21.23 -43.69
CA VAL A 199 8.36 20.31 -43.84
C VAL A 199 7.55 20.02 -42.57
N CYS A 200 6.25 20.33 -42.72
CA CYS A 200 5.11 20.05 -41.85
C CYS A 200 4.97 18.59 -41.45
#